data_AF-A0A540QXE7-F1
#
_entry.id   AF-A0A540QXE7-F1
#
_cell.length_a   1.000
_cell.length_b   1.000
_cell.length_c   1.000
_cell.angle_alpha   90.00
_cell.angle_beta   90.00
_cell.angle_gamma   90.00
#
_symmetry.space_group_name_H-M   'P 1'
#
loop_
_entity.id
_entity.type
_entity.pdbx_description
1 polymer ?
#
loop_
_entity_poly.entity_id
_entity_poly.type
_entity_poly.pdbx_seq_one_letter_code
_entity_poly.pdbx_strand_id
1 'polypeptide(L)'
;MTEGDTSATAQYTDAARARLVMAYEACVLADLARAAVPIGEDELSPDGTTRTPGAVLADAARVLAAAQRYFEAAAVFELIGGADWQLIGDVLHVPARTARVRFAMAEAAFRKEVLHPEETGSAEAPDEAGGLRAYMAREPLEVALDLDDWVLRHEDGDSQLGTAPVSGGLTRKDPRRSAEKHS
;
A
#
# COMPACT_ATOMS: atom_id res chain seq x y z
N MET A 1 -28.43 -3.01 -14.47
CA MET A 1 -27.44 -3.06 -13.38
C MET A 1 -26.53 -4.23 -13.69
N THR A 2 -25.67 -4.02 -14.69
CA THR A 2 -24.23 -3.67 -14.57
C THR A 2 -23.35 -4.92 -14.55
N GLU A 3 -23.38 -5.68 -15.64
CA GLU A 3 -22.30 -6.61 -16.04
C GLU A 3 -21.01 -5.87 -16.49
N GLY A 4 -20.99 -4.53 -16.38
CA GLY A 4 -19.86 -3.68 -16.76
C GLY A 4 -18.86 -3.40 -15.63
N ASP A 5 -19.25 -3.52 -14.36
CA ASP A 5 -18.39 -3.14 -13.22
C ASP A 5 -17.38 -4.23 -12.84
N THR A 6 -17.71 -5.51 -13.05
CA THR A 6 -16.81 -6.63 -12.76
C THR A 6 -15.62 -6.73 -13.74
N SER A 7 -15.67 -6.01 -14.87
CA SER A 7 -14.62 -6.03 -15.89
C SER A 7 -13.46 -5.06 -15.60
N ALA A 8 -13.64 -4.05 -14.75
CA ALA A 8 -12.65 -2.98 -14.53
C ALA A 8 -11.48 -3.42 -13.63
N THR A 9 -11.75 -4.24 -12.61
CA THR A 9 -10.75 -4.76 -11.66
C THR A 9 -9.73 -5.71 -12.30
N ALA A 10 -10.18 -6.48 -13.29
CA ALA A 10 -9.35 -7.42 -14.04
C ALA A 10 -8.35 -6.75 -14.99
N GLN A 11 -8.37 -5.41 -15.13
CA GLN A 11 -7.60 -4.71 -16.16
C GLN A 11 -6.16 -4.40 -15.80
N TYR A 12 -5.70 -4.50 -14.55
CA TYR A 12 -4.31 -4.14 -14.19
C TYR A 12 -3.40 -5.35 -14.00
N THR A 13 -2.10 -5.20 -14.21
CA THR A 13 -1.14 -6.28 -13.88
C THR A 13 -1.00 -6.44 -12.38
N ASP A 14 -0.58 -7.62 -11.93
CA ASP A 14 -0.40 -7.90 -10.50
C ASP A 14 0.70 -7.01 -9.91
N ALA A 15 1.74 -6.72 -10.70
CA ALA A 15 2.81 -5.78 -10.34
C ALA A 15 2.29 -4.34 -10.21
N ALA A 16 1.42 -3.88 -11.12
CA ALA A 16 0.80 -2.56 -11.01
C ALA A 16 -0.08 -2.44 -9.75
N ARG A 17 -0.85 -3.49 -9.42
CA ARG A 17 -1.61 -3.54 -8.16
C ARG A 17 -0.71 -3.54 -6.93
N ALA A 18 0.36 -4.34 -6.91
CA ALA A 18 1.31 -4.35 -5.81
C ALA A 18 2.00 -2.98 -5.62
N ARG A 19 2.35 -2.32 -6.73
CA ARG A 19 2.95 -0.97 -6.70
C ARG A 19 1.98 0.08 -6.15
N LEU A 20 0.69 -0.05 -6.45
CA LEU A 20 -0.36 0.83 -5.94
C LEU A 20 -0.56 0.66 -4.42
N VAL A 21 -0.62 -0.58 -3.93
CA VAL A 21 -0.66 -0.87 -2.48
C VAL A 21 0.55 -0.27 -1.79
N MET A 22 1.74 -0.43 -2.36
CA MET A 22 2.97 0.19 -1.83
C MET A 22 2.90 1.72 -1.81
N ALA A 23 2.36 2.35 -2.86
CA ALA A 23 2.18 3.81 -2.91
C ALA A 23 1.25 4.30 -1.80
N TYR A 24 0.14 3.58 -1.58
CA TYR A 24 -0.80 3.94 -0.53
C TYR A 24 -0.20 3.82 0.87
N GLU A 25 0.51 2.73 1.17
CA GLU A 25 1.14 2.57 2.49
C GLU A 25 2.23 3.64 2.72
N ALA A 26 2.90 4.09 1.65
CA ALA A 26 3.82 5.23 1.71
C ALA A 26 3.09 6.55 2.01
N CYS A 27 1.94 6.80 1.37
CA CYS A 27 1.07 7.95 1.63
C CYS A 27 0.64 7.99 3.11
N VAL A 28 0.12 6.87 3.63
CA VAL A 28 -0.28 6.75 5.05
C VAL A 28 0.89 6.98 5.99
N LEU A 29 2.05 6.38 5.71
CA LEU A 29 3.26 6.61 6.50
C LEU A 29 3.66 8.09 6.49
N ALA A 30 3.63 8.75 5.33
CA ALA A 30 3.98 10.15 5.20
C ALA A 30 3.01 11.06 5.96
N ASP A 31 1.70 10.82 5.88
CA ASP A 31 0.69 11.57 6.63
C ASP A 31 0.88 11.40 8.15
N LEU A 32 1.12 10.17 8.63
CA LEU A 32 1.38 9.90 10.05
C LEU A 32 2.69 10.54 10.53
N ALA A 33 3.76 10.41 9.74
CA ALA A 33 5.05 11.02 10.08
C ALA A 33 4.94 12.55 10.12
N ARG A 34 4.22 13.17 9.17
CA ARG A 34 3.98 14.61 9.14
C ARG A 34 3.16 15.07 10.34
N ALA A 35 2.11 14.33 10.70
CA ALA A 35 1.26 14.63 11.84
C ALA A 35 2.01 14.54 13.19
N ALA A 36 3.08 13.74 13.26
CA ALA A 36 3.90 13.58 14.46
C ALA A 36 4.95 14.69 14.68
N VAL A 37 5.12 15.63 13.72
CA VAL A 37 6.12 16.71 13.81
C VAL A 37 5.66 17.91 14.65
N PRO A 38 4.45 18.47 14.46
CA PRO A 38 4.00 19.61 15.24
C PRO A 38 3.82 19.24 16.72
N ILE A 39 4.15 20.18 17.61
CA ILE A 39 3.73 20.11 19.00
C ILE A 39 2.32 20.70 19.08
N GLY A 40 1.33 19.89 19.46
CA GLY A 40 -0.07 20.33 19.54
C GLY A 40 -0.30 21.37 20.64
N GLU A 41 -1.25 22.29 20.45
CA GLU A 41 -1.60 23.33 21.44
C GLU A 41 -1.97 22.73 22.82
N ASP A 42 -2.51 21.51 22.82
CA ASP A 42 -2.92 20.77 24.01
C ASP A 42 -2.00 19.62 24.41
N GLU A 43 -0.87 19.45 23.72
CA GLU A 43 0.04 18.33 23.98
C GLU A 43 0.82 18.52 25.29
N LEU A 44 1.26 19.76 25.55
CA LEU A 44 2.11 20.11 26.68
C LEU A 44 1.35 20.95 27.73
N SER A 45 1.52 20.59 29.00
CA SER A 45 1.15 21.38 30.17
C SER A 45 1.98 22.68 30.22
N PRO A 46 1.57 23.70 31.00
CA PRO A 46 2.36 24.94 31.17
C PRO A 46 3.79 24.73 31.70
N ASP A 47 4.04 23.61 32.37
CA ASP A 47 5.36 23.21 32.89
C ASP A 47 6.20 22.41 31.88
N GLY A 48 5.71 22.21 30.65
CA GLY A 48 6.38 21.48 29.57
C GLY A 48 6.23 19.96 29.64
N THR A 49 5.46 19.42 30.59
CA THR A 49 5.17 17.98 30.66
C THR A 49 4.02 17.59 29.74
N THR A 50 3.91 16.31 29.37
CA THR A 50 2.78 15.83 28.56
C THR A 50 1.46 15.91 29.33
N ARG A 51 0.40 16.45 28.71
CA ARG A 51 -0.96 16.46 29.31
C ARG A 51 -1.61 15.07 29.34
N THR A 52 -1.23 14.22 28.40
CA THR A 52 -1.82 12.88 28.20
C THR A 52 -0.72 11.84 28.17
N PRO A 53 -0.30 11.30 29.34
CA PRO A 53 0.72 10.27 29.41
C PRO A 53 0.42 9.09 28.46
N GLY A 54 1.40 8.74 27.63
CA GLY A 54 1.31 7.64 26.68
C GLY A 54 0.77 8.01 25.28
N ALA A 55 0.22 9.22 25.07
CA ALA A 55 -0.27 9.64 23.76
C ALA A 55 0.85 9.63 22.70
N VAL A 56 1.99 10.25 22.99
CA VAL A 56 3.18 10.28 22.11
C VAL A 56 3.67 8.87 21.77
N LEU A 57 3.64 7.94 22.73
CA LEU A 57 4.03 6.55 22.48
C LEU A 57 3.03 5.83 21.57
N ALA A 58 1.74 6.10 21.72
CA ALA A 58 0.71 5.56 20.83
C ALA A 58 0.85 6.11 19.40
N ASP A 59 1.18 7.38 19.25
CA ASP A 59 1.49 7.99 17.95
C ASP A 59 2.71 7.34 17.29
N ALA A 60 3.82 7.20 18.04
CA ALA A 60 5.01 6.53 17.55
C ALA A 60 4.73 5.07 17.14
N ALA A 61 3.89 4.36 17.90
CA ALA A 61 3.48 2.99 17.55
C ALA A 61 2.67 2.94 16.24
N ARG A 62 1.81 3.92 15.98
CA ARG A 62 1.08 4.04 14.70
C ARG A 62 2.03 4.27 13.53
N VAL A 63 3.01 5.16 13.67
CA VAL A 63 4.03 5.41 12.66
C VAL A 63 4.85 4.15 12.39
N LEU A 64 5.27 3.43 13.43
CA LEU A 64 6.02 2.19 13.29
C LEU A 64 5.20 1.11 12.57
N ALA A 65 3.92 0.97 12.91
CA ALA A 65 3.02 0.03 12.23
C ALA A 65 2.88 0.36 10.73
N ALA A 66 2.71 1.64 10.39
CA ALA A 66 2.64 2.08 9.00
C ALA A 66 3.97 1.84 8.24
N ALA A 67 5.11 2.10 8.88
CA ALA A 67 6.41 1.83 8.31
C ALA A 67 6.62 0.34 8.02
N GLN A 68 6.17 -0.54 8.92
CA GLN A 68 6.23 -1.99 8.71
C GLN A 68 5.33 -2.43 7.56
N ARG A 69 4.12 -1.88 7.43
CA ARG A 69 3.23 -2.18 6.29
C ARG A 69 3.80 -1.71 4.96
N TYR A 70 4.34 -0.49 4.91
CA TYR A 70 5.03 0.02 3.72
C TYR A 70 6.20 -0.89 3.33
N PHE A 71 7.00 -1.31 4.31
CA PHE A 71 8.15 -2.18 4.10
C PHE A 71 7.75 -3.57 3.57
N GLU A 72 6.68 -4.15 4.11
CA GLU A 72 6.11 -5.40 3.60
C GLU A 72 5.56 -5.25 2.18
N ALA A 73 4.82 -4.17 1.89
CA ALA A 73 4.28 -3.89 0.57
C ALA A 73 5.39 -3.70 -0.48
N ALA A 74 6.51 -3.06 -0.11
CA ALA A 74 7.67 -2.92 -0.98
C ALA A 74 8.30 -4.29 -1.32
N ALA A 75 8.49 -5.16 -0.33
CA ALA A 75 9.00 -6.50 -0.57
C ALA A 75 8.07 -7.32 -1.47
N VAL A 76 6.75 -7.22 -1.27
CA VAL A 76 5.75 -7.89 -2.13
C VAL A 76 5.83 -7.35 -3.56
N PHE A 77 5.91 -6.03 -3.75
CA PHE A 77 6.05 -5.44 -5.08
C PHE A 77 7.28 -5.96 -5.83
N GLU A 78 8.45 -5.99 -5.17
CA GLU A 78 9.69 -6.54 -5.75
C GLU A 78 9.53 -8.00 -6.16
N LEU A 79 8.96 -8.86 -5.29
CA LEU A 79 8.72 -10.27 -5.59
C LEU A 79 7.80 -10.46 -6.80
N ILE A 80 6.68 -9.73 -6.85
CA ILE A 80 5.74 -9.78 -7.97
C ILE A 80 6.38 -9.19 -9.25
N GLY A 81 7.29 -8.23 -9.10
CA GLY A 81 8.12 -7.67 -10.16
C GLY A 81 9.20 -8.62 -10.69
N GLY A 82 9.42 -9.77 -10.04
CA GLY A 82 10.36 -10.81 -10.48
C GLY A 82 11.65 -10.90 -9.67
N ALA A 83 11.78 -10.14 -8.58
CA ALA A 83 12.88 -10.33 -7.63
C ALA A 83 12.79 -11.72 -6.99
N ASP A 84 13.95 -12.29 -6.65
CA ASP A 84 14.03 -13.50 -5.84
C ASP A 84 14.38 -13.16 -4.37
N TRP A 85 14.28 -14.17 -3.52
CA TRP A 85 14.60 -14.04 -2.09
C TRP A 85 16.07 -13.74 -1.81
N GLN A 86 16.96 -14.04 -2.76
CA GLN A 86 18.39 -13.76 -2.60
C GLN A 86 18.62 -12.25 -2.73
N LEU A 87 18.08 -11.64 -3.80
CA LEU A 87 18.16 -10.19 -4.00
C LEU A 87 17.56 -9.42 -2.82
N ILE A 88 16.39 -9.84 -2.33
CA ILE A 88 15.75 -9.19 -1.17
C ILE A 88 16.60 -9.38 0.10
N GLY A 89 17.16 -10.57 0.32
CA GLY A 89 18.07 -10.81 1.43
C GLY A 89 19.31 -9.91 1.38
N ASP A 90 19.91 -9.76 0.20
CA ASP A 90 21.11 -8.95 0.00
C ASP A 90 20.87 -7.46 0.29
N VAL A 91 19.74 -6.90 -0.18
CA VAL A 91 19.32 -5.51 0.10
C VAL A 91 19.10 -5.28 1.61
N LEU A 92 18.56 -6.28 2.30
CA LEU A 92 18.25 -6.19 3.73
C LEU A 92 19.40 -6.62 4.63
N HIS A 93 20.52 -7.04 4.05
CA HIS A 93 21.67 -7.60 4.77
C HIS A 93 21.29 -8.76 5.70
N VAL A 94 20.38 -9.63 5.24
CA VAL A 94 19.97 -10.86 5.94
C VAL A 94 20.00 -12.05 5.00
N PRO A 95 20.15 -13.30 5.51
CA PRO A 95 20.02 -14.48 4.66
C PRO A 95 18.65 -14.54 3.96
N ALA A 96 18.61 -15.03 2.73
CA ALA A 96 17.38 -15.20 1.93
C ALA A 96 16.26 -15.95 2.69
N ARG A 97 16.63 -16.95 3.50
CA ARG A 97 15.68 -17.68 4.36
C ARG A 97 15.00 -16.76 5.38
N THR A 98 15.76 -15.84 5.99
CA THR A 98 15.23 -14.88 6.97
C THR A 98 14.28 -13.90 6.29
N ALA A 99 14.65 -13.38 5.12
CA ALA A 99 13.77 -12.52 4.31
C ALA A 99 12.47 -13.25 3.97
N ARG A 100 12.54 -14.50 3.49
CA ARG A 100 11.37 -15.31 3.17
C ARG A 100 10.47 -15.52 4.39
N VAL A 101 11.02 -15.89 5.54
CA VAL A 101 10.20 -16.06 6.76
C VAL A 101 9.52 -14.76 7.15
N ARG A 102 10.21 -13.62 7.03
CA ARG A 102 9.67 -12.31 7.38
C ARG A 102 8.49 -11.90 6.50
N PHE A 103 8.57 -12.13 5.19
CA PHE A 103 7.58 -11.61 4.24
C PHE A 103 6.58 -12.65 3.72
N ALA A 104 6.74 -13.93 4.05
CA ALA A 104 5.86 -15.00 3.57
C ALA A 104 4.37 -14.74 3.86
N MET A 105 4.04 -14.16 5.03
CA MET A 105 2.65 -13.83 5.35
C MET A 105 2.10 -12.69 4.49
N ALA A 106 2.88 -11.62 4.30
CA ALA A 106 2.46 -10.48 3.47
C ALA A 106 2.30 -10.89 2.00
N GLU A 107 3.22 -11.71 1.47
CA GLU A 107 3.12 -12.27 0.13
C GLU A 107 1.87 -13.13 -0.03
N ALA A 108 1.60 -14.04 0.92
CA ALA A 108 0.44 -14.92 0.87
C ALA A 108 -0.88 -14.14 0.95
N ALA A 109 -0.96 -13.12 1.82
CA ALA A 109 -2.13 -12.25 1.95
C ALA A 109 -2.40 -11.53 0.62
N PHE A 110 -1.40 -10.90 0.02
CA PHE A 110 -1.54 -10.21 -1.26
C PHE A 110 -2.01 -11.17 -2.38
N ARG A 111 -1.41 -12.35 -2.49
CA ARG A 111 -1.82 -13.34 -3.50
C ARG A 111 -3.27 -13.80 -3.28
N LYS A 112 -3.69 -14.02 -2.03
CA LYS A 112 -5.07 -14.42 -1.71
C LYS A 112 -6.06 -13.35 -2.16
N GLU A 113 -5.79 -12.08 -1.86
CA GLU A 113 -6.62 -10.94 -2.24
C GLU A 113 -6.70 -10.75 -3.76
N VAL A 114 -5.58 -10.92 -4.48
CA VAL A 114 -5.57 -10.83 -5.95
C VAL A 114 -6.30 -11.99 -6.62
N LEU A 115 -6.27 -13.19 -6.05
CA LEU A 115 -6.92 -14.38 -6.62
C LEU A 115 -8.41 -14.46 -6.26
N HIS A 116 -8.84 -13.93 -5.11
CA HIS A 116 -10.20 -14.05 -4.59
C HIS A 116 -10.75 -12.71 -4.06
N PRO A 117 -10.97 -11.70 -4.93
CA PRO A 117 -11.45 -10.39 -4.50
C PRO A 117 -12.89 -10.39 -3.97
N GLU A 118 -13.72 -11.39 -4.30
CA GLU A 118 -15.13 -11.43 -3.90
C GLU A 118 -15.40 -12.16 -2.56
N GLU A 119 -14.47 -12.98 -2.09
CA GLU A 119 -14.66 -13.79 -0.86
C GLU A 119 -14.37 -13.01 0.43
N THR A 120 -13.78 -11.81 0.34
CA THR A 120 -13.37 -11.01 1.50
C THR A 120 -14.50 -10.17 2.11
N GLY A 121 -15.73 -10.24 1.57
CA GLY A 121 -16.85 -9.39 1.96
C GLY A 121 -17.74 -9.89 3.10
N SER A 122 -17.45 -11.02 3.76
CA SER A 122 -18.39 -11.63 4.72
C SER A 122 -17.78 -11.93 6.10
N ALA A 123 -18.20 -11.12 7.07
CA ALA A 123 -18.40 -11.46 8.48
C ALA A 123 -17.21 -11.95 9.33
N GLU A 124 -16.20 -11.10 9.51
CA GLU A 124 -15.46 -10.96 10.77
C GLU A 124 -14.94 -9.52 10.82
N ALA A 125 -14.95 -8.88 11.99
CA ALA A 125 -14.65 -7.45 12.12
C ALA A 125 -13.41 -7.08 11.28
N PRO A 126 -13.54 -6.20 10.27
CA PRO A 126 -12.44 -5.94 9.37
C PRO A 126 -11.31 -5.31 10.17
N ASP A 127 -10.15 -5.97 10.18
CA ASP A 127 -8.91 -5.22 10.29
C ASP A 127 -8.98 -4.12 9.23
N GLU A 128 -8.86 -2.85 9.62
CA GLU A 128 -8.99 -1.70 8.71
C GLU A 128 -8.09 -1.87 7.48
N ALA A 129 -6.93 -2.52 7.65
CA ALA A 129 -6.00 -2.86 6.57
C ALA A 129 -6.57 -3.87 5.56
N GLY A 130 -7.35 -4.86 6.02
CA GLY A 130 -7.98 -5.85 5.13
C GLY A 130 -9.13 -5.27 4.32
N GLY A 131 -9.95 -4.39 4.91
CA GLY A 131 -11.02 -3.69 4.20
C GLY A 131 -10.51 -2.75 3.12
N LEU A 132 -9.41 -2.05 3.41
CA LEU A 132 -8.76 -1.14 2.49
C LEU A 132 -8.10 -1.86 1.30
N ARG A 133 -7.43 -2.99 1.51
CA ARG A 133 -6.85 -3.78 0.42
C ARG A 133 -7.92 -4.41 -0.48
N ALA A 134 -9.02 -4.88 0.10
CA ALA A 134 -10.19 -5.33 -0.65
C ALA A 134 -10.80 -4.20 -1.49
N TYR A 135 -10.85 -2.98 -0.96
CA TYR A 135 -11.27 -1.80 -1.72
C TYR A 135 -10.31 -1.47 -2.87
N MET A 136 -8.98 -1.49 -2.66
CA MET A 136 -7.99 -1.29 -3.73
C MET A 136 -8.03 -2.35 -4.83
N ALA A 137 -8.36 -3.59 -4.46
CA ALA A 137 -8.55 -4.66 -5.43
C ALA A 137 -9.78 -4.40 -6.32
N ARG A 138 -10.82 -3.75 -5.77
CA ARG A 138 -12.07 -3.40 -6.44
C ARG A 138 -12.01 -2.10 -7.24
N GLU A 139 -11.35 -1.08 -6.71
CA GLU A 139 -11.34 0.27 -7.31
C GLU A 139 -9.90 0.80 -7.47
N PRO A 140 -9.01 0.09 -8.20
CA PRO A 140 -7.60 0.46 -8.27
C PRO A 140 -7.35 1.81 -8.97
N LEU A 141 -8.25 2.23 -9.86
CA LEU A 141 -8.11 3.54 -10.52
C LEU A 141 -8.51 4.68 -9.58
N GLU A 142 -9.58 4.54 -8.80
CA GLU A 142 -10.03 5.55 -7.85
C GLU A 142 -8.91 5.84 -6.83
N VAL A 143 -8.33 4.78 -6.25
CA VAL A 143 -7.20 4.90 -5.32
C VAL A 143 -5.99 5.57 -5.98
N ALA A 144 -5.72 5.30 -7.25
CA ALA A 144 -4.61 5.93 -7.95
C ALA A 144 -4.84 7.42 -8.18
N LEU A 145 -6.08 7.84 -8.44
CA LEU A 145 -6.45 9.25 -8.58
C LEU A 145 -6.38 9.98 -7.24
N ASP A 146 -6.84 9.36 -6.15
CA ASP A 146 -6.67 9.92 -4.80
C ASP A 146 -5.19 10.14 -4.45
N LEU A 147 -4.33 9.21 -4.88
CA LEU A 147 -2.89 9.34 -4.71
C LEU A 147 -2.26 10.38 -5.63
N ASP A 148 -2.75 10.56 -6.86
CA ASP A 148 -2.36 11.69 -7.72
C ASP A 148 -2.62 13.02 -7.00
N ASP A 149 -3.84 13.20 -6.49
CA ASP A 149 -4.24 14.39 -5.74
C ASP A 149 -3.42 14.58 -4.46
N TRP A 150 -3.13 13.49 -3.75
CA TRP A 150 -2.27 13.56 -2.56
C TRP A 150 -0.85 14.03 -2.91
N VAL A 151 -0.24 13.48 -3.96
CA VAL A 151 1.11 13.84 -4.40
C VAL A 151 1.16 15.31 -4.79
N LEU A 152 0.21 15.77 -5.62
CA LEU A 152 0.16 17.15 -6.09
C LEU A 152 -0.08 18.16 -4.94
N ARG A 153 -0.86 17.79 -3.92
CA ARG A 153 -1.06 18.66 -2.73
C ARG A 153 0.18 18.78 -1.83
N HIS A 154 1.09 17.82 -1.89
CA HIS A 154 2.29 17.76 -1.05
C HIS A 154 3.59 17.95 -1.86
N GLU A 155 3.48 18.50 -3.07
CA GLU A 155 4.60 18.84 -3.91
C GLU A 155 5.30 20.11 -3.36
N ASP A 156 6.55 19.96 -2.92
CA ASP A 156 7.38 21.09 -2.49
C ASP A 156 8.20 21.62 -3.68
N GLY A 157 7.86 22.80 -4.22
CA GLY A 157 8.61 23.50 -5.26
C GLY A 157 8.31 23.08 -6.70
N ASP A 158 9.26 23.29 -7.62
CA ASP A 158 9.13 22.95 -9.05
C ASP A 158 9.50 21.48 -9.28
N SER A 159 8.57 20.57 -9.01
CA SER A 159 8.72 19.16 -9.39
C SER A 159 8.10 18.91 -10.77
N GLN A 160 8.71 18.02 -11.56
CA GLN A 160 8.25 17.65 -12.91
C GLN A 160 7.26 16.49 -12.87
N LEU A 161 6.52 16.35 -11.77
CA LEU A 161 5.50 15.35 -11.60
C LEU A 161 4.33 15.79 -12.49
N GLY A 162 4.23 15.23 -13.70
CA GLY A 162 3.12 15.52 -14.61
C GLY A 162 1.75 15.30 -13.94
N THR A 163 0.65 15.62 -14.62
CA THR A 163 -0.70 15.68 -13.99
C THR A 163 -1.27 14.36 -13.46
N ALA A 164 -0.56 13.24 -13.60
CA ALA A 164 -0.99 11.91 -13.18
C ALA A 164 0.21 11.07 -12.69
N PRO A 165 0.86 11.50 -11.57
CA PRO A 165 2.14 10.93 -11.12
C PRO A 165 2.07 9.46 -10.69
N VAL A 166 0.88 8.96 -10.33
CA VAL A 166 0.59 7.59 -9.92
C VAL A 166 -0.26 6.89 -10.97
N SER A 167 -1.43 7.43 -11.31
CA SER A 167 -2.37 6.74 -12.22
C SER A 167 -1.81 6.56 -13.64
N GLY A 168 -0.99 7.51 -14.11
CA GLY A 168 -0.33 7.45 -15.41
C GLY A 168 0.69 6.32 -15.56
N GLY A 169 1.21 5.79 -14.45
CA GLY A 169 2.17 4.69 -14.42
C GLY A 169 1.55 3.28 -14.36
N LEU A 170 0.23 3.16 -14.26
CA LEU A 170 -0.43 1.86 -14.09
C LEU A 170 -0.52 1.06 -15.39
N THR A 171 0.12 -0.11 -15.41
CA THR A 171 0.11 -1.02 -16.56
C THR A 171 -1.13 -1.92 -16.57
N ARG A 172 -1.85 -1.94 -17.70
CA ARG A 172 -3.00 -2.83 -17.91
C ARG A 172 -2.60 -4.24 -18.36
N LYS A 173 -3.40 -5.26 -17.99
CA LYS A 173 -3.38 -6.62 -18.55
C LYS A 173 -3.86 -6.55 -20.00
N ASP A 174 -3.06 -7.04 -20.93
CA ASP A 174 -3.45 -7.15 -22.34
C ASP A 174 -4.49 -8.27 -22.50
N PRO A 175 -5.72 -7.98 -22.96
CA PRO A 175 -6.75 -8.98 -23.13
C PRO A 175 -6.41 -10.04 -24.19
N ARG A 176 -5.51 -9.76 -25.14
CA ARG A 176 -5.20 -10.68 -26.25
C ARG A 176 -4.36 -11.89 -25.83
N ARG A 177 -3.50 -11.74 -24.83
CA ARG A 177 -2.64 -12.84 -24.31
C ARG A 177 -3.42 -13.90 -23.52
N SER A 178 -4.61 -13.58 -23.04
CA SER A 178 -5.46 -14.51 -22.27
C SER A 178 -6.29 -15.45 -23.16
N ALA A 179 -6.62 -15.00 -24.38
CA ALA A 179 -7.39 -15.80 -25.35
C ALA A 179 -6.55 -16.94 -25.98
N GLU A 180 -5.24 -16.75 -26.15
CA GLU A 180 -4.35 -17.76 -26.75
C GLU A 180 -4.01 -18.93 -25.81
N LYS A 181 -4.28 -18.83 -24.50
CA LYS A 181 -4.05 -19.93 -23.54
C LYS A 181 -5.22 -20.90 -23.39
N HIS A 182 -6.32 -20.65 -24.09
CA HIS A 182 -7.54 -21.49 -24.04
C HIS A 182 -7.94 -22.02 -25.43
N SER A 183 -7.01 -22.08 -26.39
CA SER A 183 -7.19 -22.74 -27.70
C SER A 183 -6.20 -23.88 -27.90
#